data_AF-A0A953PWJ4-F1
#
_entry.id   AF-A0A953PWJ4-F1
#
_cell.length_a   1.000
_cell.length_b   1.000
_cell.length_c   1.000
_cell.angle_alpha   90.00
_cell.angle_beta   90.00
_cell.angle_gamma   90.00
#
_symmetry.space_group_name_H-M   'P 1'
#
loop_
_entity.id
_entity.type
_entity.pdbx_description
1 polymer ?
#
loop_
_entity_poly.entity_id
_entity_poly.type
_entity_poly.pdbx_seq_one_letter_code
_entity_poly.pdbx_strand_id
1 'polypeptide(L)'
;MERPENLSKRSAILGKVLKFINAEEWRDYGDYMVFGLAMLDESSHSVLVHDLPSDFLERYRQFLEFDHAFNAYVDQKISTERTTLKARPSDSEFLKRLRALPERLLRLQAQALDLEVPPTAEFTPEEFLRQLKEQLALKDEREARSHSSVPAEHDIDGLDSHYCEEVLDTLELIVSRASALEAVRTESIPNTKVRRCFEEAMRCYLYGFNMACAAMCRALLEAALKEVIDPDGRLRPVKDAKGRGASYFLTLVDNARWSGKLSNELTGSAKQVKEAGDAAVHDAAKFAIEYPAKKVESLLDRTRQILSELYGHSS
;
A
#
# COMPACT_ATOMS: atom_id res chain seq x y z
N MET A 1 -20.55 20.98 1.76
CA MET A 1 -19.20 20.46 2.08
C MET A 1 -18.35 20.80 0.87
N GLU A 2 -17.57 21.87 0.96
CA GLU A 2 -16.68 22.30 -0.12
C GLU A 2 -15.73 21.14 -0.44
N ARG A 3 -15.57 20.81 -1.73
CA ARG A 3 -14.53 19.84 -2.10
C ARG A 3 -13.20 20.46 -1.69
N PRO A 4 -12.35 19.75 -0.94
CA PRO A 4 -11.01 20.25 -0.68
C PRO A 4 -10.38 20.57 -2.04
N GLU A 5 -9.73 21.74 -2.14
CA GLU A 5 -8.84 22.06 -3.25
C GLU A 5 -7.97 20.83 -3.49
N ASN A 6 -7.85 20.39 -4.75
CA ASN A 6 -7.17 19.14 -5.11
C ASN A 6 -5.71 19.20 -4.63
N LEU A 7 -5.44 18.63 -3.45
CA LEU A 7 -4.12 18.59 -2.84
C LEU A 7 -3.10 17.80 -3.68
N SER A 8 -3.58 16.96 -4.59
CA SER A 8 -2.77 16.12 -5.48
C SER A 8 -3.16 16.37 -6.94
N LYS A 9 -2.18 16.81 -7.74
CA LYS A 9 -2.32 16.98 -9.18
C LYS A 9 -2.42 15.62 -9.88
N ARG A 10 -1.66 14.60 -9.44
CA ARG A 10 -1.69 13.25 -10.03
C ARG A 10 -3.05 12.60 -9.82
N SER A 11 -3.59 12.64 -8.61
CA SER A 11 -4.92 12.10 -8.30
C SER A 11 -6.01 12.76 -9.16
N ALA A 12 -5.93 14.08 -9.35
CA ALA A 12 -6.87 14.80 -10.22
C ALA A 12 -6.75 14.37 -11.69
N ILE A 13 -5.54 14.12 -12.18
CA ILE A 13 -5.29 13.61 -13.54
C ILE A 13 -5.77 12.17 -13.68
N LEU A 14 -5.37 11.27 -12.78
CA LEU A 14 -5.79 9.86 -12.75
C LEU A 14 -7.31 9.75 -12.69
N GLY A 15 -7.97 10.57 -11.86
CA GLY A 15 -9.43 10.61 -11.78
C GLY A 15 -10.11 11.07 -13.08
N LYS A 16 -9.45 11.88 -13.92
CA LYS A 16 -9.94 12.23 -15.26
C LYS A 16 -9.68 11.09 -16.25
N VAL A 17 -8.47 10.54 -16.26
CA VAL A 17 -8.08 9.41 -17.12
C VAL A 17 -9.01 8.21 -16.90
N LEU A 18 -9.28 7.83 -15.65
CA LEU A 18 -10.19 6.73 -15.32
C LEU A 18 -11.62 6.97 -15.80
N LYS A 19 -12.09 8.22 -15.82
CA LYS A 19 -13.41 8.53 -16.39
C LYS A 19 -13.46 8.23 -17.89
N PHE A 20 -12.41 8.61 -18.64
CA PHE A 20 -12.32 8.29 -20.06
C PHE A 20 -12.16 6.80 -20.31
N ILE A 21 -11.38 6.09 -19.49
CA ILE A 21 -11.25 4.62 -19.56
C ILE A 21 -12.62 3.95 -19.38
N ASN A 22 -13.35 4.33 -18.33
CA ASN A 22 -14.68 3.75 -18.03
C ASN A 22 -15.75 4.11 -19.06
N ALA A 23 -15.57 5.21 -19.80
CA ALA A 23 -16.43 5.61 -20.89
C ALA A 23 -16.01 5.03 -22.25
N GLU A 24 -14.94 4.21 -22.29
CA GLU A 24 -14.32 3.70 -23.53
C GLU A 24 -13.85 4.80 -24.51
N GLU A 25 -13.61 6.02 -23.99
CA GLU A 25 -13.19 7.21 -24.73
C GLU A 25 -11.66 7.34 -24.79
N TRP A 26 -10.97 6.29 -25.22
CA TRP A 26 -9.52 6.31 -25.37
C TRP A 26 -9.03 5.39 -26.50
N ARG A 27 -7.80 5.63 -26.95
CA ARG A 27 -7.08 4.77 -27.93
C ARG A 27 -5.61 4.64 -27.56
N ASP A 28 -5.09 3.46 -27.82
CA ASP A 28 -3.68 3.11 -27.73
C ASP A 28 -3.04 3.18 -29.11
N TYR A 29 -1.94 3.92 -29.23
CA TYR A 29 -1.14 4.04 -30.45
C TYR A 29 0.24 3.37 -30.29
N GLY A 30 0.42 2.54 -29.26
CA GLY A 30 1.67 1.86 -28.91
C GLY A 30 2.59 2.75 -28.08
N ASP A 31 3.09 3.83 -28.67
CA ASP A 31 4.03 4.73 -27.99
C ASP A 31 3.34 5.77 -27.09
N TYR A 32 2.03 5.97 -27.27
CA TYR A 32 1.23 6.89 -26.48
C TYR A 32 -0.24 6.49 -26.45
N MET A 33 -0.95 6.99 -25.44
CA MET A 33 -2.40 6.84 -25.30
C MET A 33 -3.08 8.20 -25.40
N VAL A 34 -4.23 8.25 -26.07
CA VAL A 34 -5.06 9.46 -26.17
C VAL A 34 -6.39 9.20 -25.45
N PHE A 35 -6.77 10.14 -24.58
CA PHE A 35 -8.01 10.10 -23.80
C PHE A 35 -8.92 11.26 -24.21
N GLY A 36 -10.24 11.03 -24.26
CA GLY A 36 -11.24 12.06 -24.61
C GLY A 36 -11.36 12.34 -26.11
N LEU A 37 -11.22 11.29 -26.95
CA LEU A 37 -11.21 11.41 -28.41
C LEU A 37 -12.47 12.03 -29.02
N ALA A 38 -13.61 11.95 -28.33
CA ALA A 38 -14.84 12.62 -28.75
C ALA A 38 -14.70 14.15 -28.89
N MET A 39 -13.62 14.73 -28.34
CA MET A 39 -13.31 16.16 -28.41
C MET A 39 -12.36 16.53 -29.55
N LEU A 40 -11.77 15.55 -30.25
CA LEU A 40 -10.84 15.79 -31.35
C LEU A 40 -11.56 15.57 -32.69
N ASP A 41 -11.62 16.61 -33.52
CA ASP A 41 -12.13 16.52 -34.88
C ASP A 41 -11.27 15.54 -35.71
N GLU A 42 -11.91 14.71 -36.54
CA GLU A 42 -11.25 13.67 -37.36
C GLU A 42 -10.14 14.26 -38.26
N SER A 43 -10.25 15.54 -38.60
CA SER A 43 -9.29 16.31 -39.40
C SER A 43 -7.92 16.56 -38.75
N SER A 44 -7.78 16.39 -37.43
CA SER A 44 -6.54 16.71 -36.69
C SER A 44 -5.55 15.55 -36.57
N HIS A 45 -5.89 14.35 -37.04
CA HIS A 45 -5.14 13.13 -36.76
C HIS A 45 -3.88 12.92 -37.63
N SER A 46 -3.74 13.63 -38.76
CA SER A 46 -2.67 13.38 -39.73
C SER A 46 -1.37 14.14 -39.49
N VAL A 47 -1.31 15.06 -38.52
CA VAL A 47 -0.19 16.03 -38.39
C VAL A 47 0.87 15.61 -37.36
N LEU A 48 0.62 14.59 -36.53
CA LEU A 48 1.47 14.32 -35.35
C LEU A 48 2.50 13.20 -35.49
N VAL A 49 2.60 12.49 -36.63
CA VAL A 49 3.25 11.14 -36.64
C VAL A 49 4.49 10.99 -37.54
N HIS A 50 4.89 11.97 -38.34
CA HIS A 50 6.03 11.77 -39.25
C HIS A 50 7.16 12.78 -39.01
N ASP A 51 8.37 12.26 -38.76
CA ASP A 51 9.69 12.92 -38.84
C ASP A 51 10.43 13.28 -37.53
N LEU A 52 10.34 12.47 -36.47
CA LEU A 52 11.39 12.49 -35.43
C LEU A 52 12.49 11.47 -35.76
N PRO A 53 13.78 11.88 -35.83
CA PRO A 53 14.89 10.96 -36.04
C PRO A 53 14.93 9.85 -34.97
N SER A 54 15.18 8.60 -35.37
CA SER A 54 15.25 7.45 -34.46
C SER A 54 16.22 7.67 -33.30
N ASP A 55 17.38 8.29 -33.58
CA ASP A 55 18.41 8.60 -32.59
C ASP A 55 17.94 9.64 -31.56
N PHE A 56 17.04 10.54 -31.94
CA PHE A 56 16.45 11.51 -31.02
C PHE A 56 15.47 10.82 -30.08
N LEU A 57 14.61 9.95 -30.61
CA LEU A 57 13.65 9.17 -29.82
C LEU A 57 14.34 8.26 -28.81
N GLU A 58 15.44 7.60 -29.20
CA GLU A 58 16.21 6.75 -28.29
C GLU A 58 16.87 7.58 -27.16
N ARG A 59 17.47 8.72 -27.50
CA ARG A 59 18.07 9.62 -26.49
C ARG A 59 17.01 10.21 -25.55
N TYR A 60 15.87 10.60 -26.09
CA TYR A 60 14.77 11.14 -25.31
C TYR A 60 14.19 10.08 -24.36
N ARG A 61 14.06 8.83 -24.82
CA ARG A 61 13.66 7.70 -23.97
C ARG A 61 14.66 7.47 -22.82
N GLN A 62 15.96 7.41 -23.12
CA GLN A 62 17.00 7.25 -22.07
C GLN A 62 16.97 8.39 -21.04
N PHE A 63 16.70 9.61 -21.49
CA PHE A 63 16.53 10.76 -20.59
C PHE A 63 15.29 10.62 -19.70
N LEU A 64 14.14 10.25 -20.26
CA LEU A 64 12.90 10.05 -19.49
C LEU A 64 13.02 8.89 -18.49
N GLU A 65 13.63 7.77 -18.88
CA GLU A 65 13.87 6.64 -17.97
C GLU A 65 14.72 7.05 -16.78
N PHE A 66 15.74 7.89 -17.02
CA PHE A 66 16.58 8.41 -15.97
C PHE A 66 15.85 9.42 -15.08
N ASP A 67 15.17 10.41 -15.66
CA ASP A 67 14.43 11.42 -14.92
C ASP A 67 13.37 10.77 -14.02
N HIS A 68 12.65 9.78 -14.56
CA HIS A 68 11.73 8.96 -13.78
C HIS A 68 12.43 8.23 -12.62
N ALA A 69 13.55 7.54 -12.86
CA ALA A 69 14.28 6.84 -11.80
C ALA A 69 14.86 7.80 -10.74
N PHE A 70 15.26 8.99 -11.13
CA PHE A 70 15.74 10.04 -10.25
C PHE A 70 14.61 10.57 -9.36
N ASN A 71 13.48 10.96 -9.95
CA ASN A 71 12.32 11.47 -9.23
C ASN A 71 11.78 10.40 -8.27
N ALA A 72 11.62 9.15 -8.73
CA ALA A 72 11.19 8.04 -7.88
C ALA A 72 12.11 7.84 -6.65
N TYR A 73 13.43 8.00 -6.80
CA TYR A 73 14.37 7.93 -5.66
C TYR A 73 14.17 9.10 -4.68
N VAL A 74 14.06 10.33 -5.19
CA VAL A 74 13.83 11.52 -4.36
C VAL A 74 12.50 11.41 -3.61
N ASP A 75 11.45 11.00 -4.31
CA ASP A 75 10.09 10.83 -3.80
C ASP A 75 10.04 9.73 -2.74
N GLN A 76 10.69 8.59 -3.00
CA GLN A 76 10.84 7.51 -2.02
C GLN A 76 11.59 7.96 -0.76
N LYS A 77 12.65 8.76 -0.93
CA LYS A 77 13.42 9.29 0.20
C LYS A 77 12.55 10.22 1.06
N ILE A 78 11.86 11.18 0.44
CA ILE A 78 10.94 12.11 1.12
C ILE A 78 9.85 11.33 1.87
N SER A 79 9.25 10.32 1.23
CA SER A 79 8.26 9.44 1.86
C SER A 79 8.83 8.68 3.05
N THR A 80 10.00 8.06 2.89
CA THR A 80 10.64 7.26 3.94
C THR A 80 10.97 8.12 5.16
N GLU A 81 11.53 9.31 4.96
CA GLU A 81 11.86 10.23 6.05
C GLU A 81 10.61 10.70 6.82
N ARG A 82 9.48 10.85 6.13
CA ARG A 82 8.21 11.27 6.75
C ARG A 82 7.45 10.14 7.44
N THR A 83 7.59 8.90 6.96
CA THR A 83 6.70 7.79 7.39
C THR A 83 7.40 6.68 8.14
N THR A 84 8.74 6.69 8.21
CA THR A 84 9.50 5.68 8.93
C THR A 84 10.25 6.26 10.13
N LEU A 85 10.38 5.46 11.19
CA LEU A 85 11.19 5.83 12.34
C LEU A 85 12.67 5.57 12.04
N LYS A 86 13.42 6.65 11.75
CA LYS A 86 14.90 6.68 11.67
C LYS A 86 15.54 5.60 10.77
N ALA A 87 14.93 5.25 9.65
CA ALA A 87 15.59 4.45 8.62
C ALA A 87 16.19 5.39 7.58
N ARG A 88 17.52 5.32 7.37
CA ARG A 88 18.12 5.86 6.15
C ARG A 88 17.86 4.85 5.02
N PRO A 89 17.23 5.24 3.90
CA PRO A 89 17.07 4.32 2.78
C PRO A 89 18.43 3.83 2.28
N SER A 90 18.49 2.58 1.81
CA SER A 90 19.72 2.03 1.23
C SER A 90 19.92 2.62 -0.16
N ASP A 91 21.03 3.32 -0.37
CA ASP A 91 21.36 3.92 -1.67
C ASP A 91 21.80 2.89 -2.73
N SER A 92 21.93 1.62 -2.34
CA SER A 92 22.50 0.57 -3.19
C SER A 92 21.76 0.39 -4.51
N GLU A 93 20.42 0.46 -4.48
CA GLU A 93 19.61 0.27 -5.69
C GLU A 93 19.72 1.48 -6.63
N PHE A 94 19.65 2.69 -6.07
CA PHE A 94 19.80 3.92 -6.85
C PHE A 94 21.19 4.02 -7.47
N LEU A 95 22.24 3.72 -6.71
CA LEU A 95 23.61 3.65 -7.23
C LEU A 95 23.75 2.63 -8.36
N LYS A 96 23.09 1.47 -8.27
CA LYS A 96 23.08 0.49 -9.36
C LYS A 96 22.47 1.07 -10.63
N ARG A 97 21.37 1.83 -10.52
CA ARG A 97 20.74 2.52 -11.66
C ARG A 97 21.63 3.63 -12.20
N LEU A 98 22.21 4.45 -11.34
CA LEU A 98 23.12 5.54 -11.76
C LEU A 98 24.34 5.01 -12.54
N ARG A 99 24.91 3.88 -12.10
CA ARG A 99 26.04 3.22 -12.79
C ARG A 99 25.69 2.67 -14.18
N ALA A 100 24.41 2.42 -14.46
CA ALA A 100 23.97 1.95 -15.77
C ALA A 100 23.84 3.09 -16.79
N LEU A 101 23.96 4.36 -16.37
CA LEU A 101 23.75 5.51 -17.23
C LEU A 101 25.05 5.97 -17.92
N PRO A 102 24.96 6.47 -19.16
CA PRO A 102 26.04 7.22 -19.77
C PRO A 102 26.43 8.45 -18.93
N GLU A 103 27.73 8.66 -18.72
CA GLU A 103 28.27 9.81 -17.96
C GLU A 103 27.71 11.16 -18.44
N ARG A 104 27.51 11.33 -19.76
CA ARG A 104 26.94 12.56 -20.33
C ARG A 104 25.57 12.92 -19.74
N LEU A 105 24.72 11.93 -19.44
CA LEU A 105 23.39 12.15 -18.89
C LEU A 105 23.47 12.54 -17.42
N LEU A 106 24.36 11.89 -16.65
CA LEU A 106 24.65 12.27 -15.27
C LEU A 106 25.12 13.72 -15.18
N ARG A 107 26.01 14.15 -16.09
CA ARG A 107 26.48 15.54 -16.15
C ARG A 107 25.37 16.54 -16.51
N LEU A 108 24.52 16.21 -17.48
CA LEU A 108 23.38 17.05 -17.85
C LEU A 108 22.42 17.25 -16.67
N GLN A 109 22.15 16.19 -15.91
CA GLN A 109 21.30 16.29 -14.73
C GLN A 109 21.96 17.07 -13.60
N ALA A 110 23.25 16.82 -13.37
CA ALA A 110 24.01 17.56 -12.37
C ALA A 110 23.96 19.06 -12.67
N GLN A 111 24.10 19.45 -13.94
CA GLN A 111 23.93 20.85 -14.36
C GLN A 111 22.50 21.36 -14.12
N ALA A 112 21.47 20.57 -14.45
CA ALA A 112 20.07 20.96 -14.22
C ALA A 112 19.72 21.13 -12.73
N LEU A 113 20.44 20.45 -11.85
CA LEU A 113 20.30 20.51 -10.39
C LEU A 113 21.29 21.47 -9.73
N ASP A 114 21.99 22.30 -10.52
CA ASP A 114 23.02 23.22 -10.04
C ASP A 114 24.12 22.53 -9.17
N LEU A 115 24.45 21.27 -9.49
CA LEU A 115 25.54 20.52 -8.88
C LEU A 115 26.89 20.85 -9.54
N GLU A 116 27.98 20.70 -8.79
CA GLU A 116 29.33 20.98 -9.27
C GLU A 116 29.83 19.86 -10.19
N VAL A 117 29.84 20.11 -11.50
CA VAL A 117 30.35 19.16 -12.50
C VAL A 117 31.80 19.52 -12.88
N PRO A 118 32.80 18.69 -12.55
CA PRO A 118 34.18 18.94 -12.95
C PRO A 118 34.32 18.89 -14.48
N PRO A 119 34.99 19.87 -15.12
CA PRO A 119 35.11 19.90 -16.57
C PRO A 119 35.98 18.78 -17.14
N THR A 120 36.91 18.21 -16.35
CA THR A 120 37.95 17.29 -16.84
C THR A 120 38.09 15.98 -16.05
N ALA A 121 37.40 15.82 -14.91
CA ALA A 121 37.45 14.58 -14.12
C ALA A 121 36.31 13.64 -14.51
N GLU A 122 36.48 12.32 -14.32
CA GLU A 122 35.39 11.34 -14.43
C GLU A 122 34.30 11.70 -13.41
N PHE A 123 33.11 12.07 -13.90
CA PHE A 123 31.98 12.38 -13.03
C PHE A 123 31.28 11.07 -12.67
N THR A 124 31.62 10.53 -11.50
CA THR A 124 31.14 9.21 -11.10
C THR A 124 29.72 9.25 -10.53
N PRO A 125 28.93 8.17 -10.67
CA PRO A 125 27.65 7.99 -10.00
C PRO A 125 27.67 8.28 -8.49
N GLU A 126 28.75 7.87 -7.81
CA GLU A 126 28.94 8.07 -6.38
C GLU A 126 29.13 9.55 -6.03
N GLU A 127 29.88 10.28 -6.86
CA GLU A 127 30.12 11.71 -6.68
C GLU A 127 28.84 12.51 -6.94
N PHE A 128 28.08 12.17 -7.98
CA PHE A 128 26.75 12.72 -8.22
C PHE A 128 25.83 12.53 -7.01
N LEU A 129 25.74 11.30 -6.48
CA LEU A 129 24.88 11.00 -5.33
C LEU A 129 25.34 11.74 -4.06
N ARG A 130 26.66 11.86 -3.85
CA ARG A 130 27.21 12.61 -2.70
C ARG A 130 26.77 14.07 -2.76
N GLN A 131 26.98 14.74 -3.89
CA GLN A 131 26.62 16.15 -4.06
C GLN A 131 25.09 16.37 -3.95
N LEU A 132 24.29 15.46 -4.53
CA LEU A 132 22.84 15.50 -4.41
C LEU A 132 22.38 15.45 -2.94
N LYS A 133 22.98 14.56 -2.14
CA LYS A 133 22.65 14.45 -0.71
C LYS A 133 23.04 15.70 0.08
N GLU A 134 24.19 16.28 -0.23
CA GLU A 134 24.64 17.53 0.39
C GLU A 134 23.66 18.67 0.08
N GLN A 135 23.20 18.79 -1.17
CA GLN A 135 22.18 19.77 -1.52
C GLN A 135 20.85 19.54 -0.80
N LEU A 136 20.35 18.30 -0.75
CA LEU A 136 19.11 17.98 -0.04
C LEU A 136 19.22 18.33 1.46
N ALA A 137 20.32 17.95 2.10
CA ALA A 137 20.54 18.28 3.52
C ALA A 137 20.60 19.79 3.78
N LEU A 138 21.22 20.56 2.88
CA LEU A 138 21.25 22.03 2.96
C LEU A 138 19.85 22.64 2.79
N LYS A 139 19.01 22.07 1.93
CA LYS A 139 17.62 22.49 1.75
C LYS A 139 16.81 22.23 3.02
N ASP A 140 16.93 21.05 3.60
CA ASP A 140 16.25 20.68 4.85
C ASP A 140 16.63 21.60 6.02
N GLU A 141 17.93 21.94 6.15
CA GLU A 141 18.38 22.88 7.18
C GLU A 141 17.82 24.30 7.00
N ARG A 142 17.69 24.76 5.75
CA ARG A 142 17.10 26.07 5.45
C ARG A 142 15.61 26.08 5.80
N GLU A 143 14.90 25.02 5.45
CA GLU A 143 13.48 24.87 5.73
C GLU A 143 13.22 24.76 7.25
N ALA A 144 14.01 23.98 7.98
CA ALA A 144 13.92 23.86 9.43
C ALA A 144 14.12 25.21 10.16
N ARG A 145 14.99 26.09 9.64
CA ARG A 145 15.22 27.45 10.18
C ARG A 145 14.10 28.43 9.83
N SER A 146 13.30 28.15 8.80
CA SER A 146 12.28 29.07 8.29
C SER A 146 10.98 29.07 9.11
N HIS A 147 10.80 28.17 10.08
CA HIS A 147 9.59 28.03 10.93
C HIS A 147 8.25 27.97 10.17
N SER A 148 8.25 27.77 8.85
CA SER A 148 7.05 27.48 8.08
C SER A 148 6.68 26.02 8.29
N SER A 149 5.54 25.75 8.92
CA SER A 149 4.99 24.40 9.04
C SER A 149 4.28 23.93 7.76
N VAL A 150 4.29 24.74 6.70
CA VAL A 150 3.67 24.42 5.40
C VAL A 150 4.71 23.66 4.57
N PRO A 151 4.43 22.40 4.17
CA PRO A 151 5.31 21.67 3.28
C PRO A 151 5.52 22.45 1.98
N ALA A 152 6.73 22.48 1.44
CA ALA A 152 6.95 23.04 0.12
C ALA A 152 6.10 22.29 -0.93
N GLU A 153 5.62 22.98 -1.96
CA GLU A 153 4.78 22.38 -3.03
C GLU A 153 5.45 21.15 -3.66
N HIS A 154 6.78 21.18 -3.79
CA HIS A 154 7.60 20.06 -4.26
C HIS A 154 7.54 18.82 -3.34
N ASP A 155 7.43 18.98 -2.02
CA ASP A 155 7.38 17.84 -1.10
C ASP A 155 6.02 17.14 -1.14
N ILE A 156 4.96 17.91 -1.39
CA ILE A 156 3.61 17.38 -1.60
C ILE A 156 3.60 16.60 -2.91
N ASP A 157 4.22 17.13 -3.96
CA ASP A 157 4.33 16.45 -5.25
C ASP A 157 5.11 15.13 -5.15
N GLY A 158 6.20 15.10 -4.39
CA GLY A 158 6.99 13.87 -4.21
C GLY A 158 6.29 12.80 -3.39
N LEU A 159 5.59 13.17 -2.31
CA LEU A 159 4.74 12.23 -1.57
C LEU A 159 3.60 11.68 -2.44
N ASP A 160 2.95 12.56 -3.20
CA ASP A 160 1.89 12.21 -4.13
C ASP A 160 2.39 11.21 -5.19
N SER A 161 3.55 11.50 -5.79
CA SER A 161 4.23 10.63 -6.74
C SER A 161 4.50 9.23 -6.19
N HIS A 162 5.21 9.16 -5.05
CA HIS A 162 5.60 7.89 -4.45
C HIS A 162 4.40 7.01 -4.08
N TYR A 163 3.39 7.57 -3.41
CA TYR A 163 2.22 6.77 -3.03
C TYR A 163 1.33 6.43 -4.23
N CYS A 164 1.29 7.26 -5.27
CA CYS A 164 0.62 6.88 -6.52
C CYS A 164 1.31 5.66 -7.14
N GLU A 165 2.63 5.66 -7.25
CA GLU A 165 3.39 4.51 -7.77
C GLU A 165 3.17 3.25 -6.91
N GLU A 166 3.30 3.35 -5.58
CA GLU A 166 3.08 2.21 -4.67
C GLU A 166 1.68 1.60 -4.83
N VAL A 167 0.65 2.45 -4.95
CA VAL A 167 -0.73 1.98 -5.15
C VAL A 167 -0.91 1.36 -6.53
N LEU A 168 -0.32 1.92 -7.58
CA LEU A 168 -0.38 1.38 -8.95
C LEU A 168 0.28 0.00 -9.02
N ASP A 169 1.46 -0.16 -8.43
CA ASP A 169 2.18 -1.44 -8.35
C ASP A 169 1.37 -2.52 -7.61
N THR A 170 0.53 -2.10 -6.66
CA THR A 170 -0.30 -3.01 -5.86
C THR A 170 -1.68 -3.26 -6.49
N LEU A 171 -2.09 -2.48 -7.50
CA LEU A 171 -3.46 -2.49 -8.02
C LEU A 171 -3.86 -3.84 -8.63
N GLU A 172 -3.01 -4.44 -9.46
CA GLU A 172 -3.28 -5.75 -10.06
C GLU A 172 -3.46 -6.84 -8.98
N LEU A 173 -2.64 -6.79 -7.93
CA LEU A 173 -2.72 -7.73 -6.83
C LEU A 173 -4.00 -7.54 -6.02
N ILE A 174 -4.44 -6.29 -5.80
CA ILE A 174 -5.72 -5.96 -5.16
C ILE A 174 -6.87 -6.55 -5.98
N VAL A 175 -6.89 -6.34 -7.30
CA VAL A 175 -7.94 -6.85 -8.19
C VAL A 175 -7.96 -8.37 -8.20
N SER A 176 -6.79 -9.01 -8.28
CA SER A 176 -6.64 -10.46 -8.24
C SER A 176 -7.19 -11.05 -6.93
N ARG A 177 -6.78 -10.50 -5.78
CA ARG A 177 -7.31 -10.90 -4.47
C ARG A 177 -8.80 -10.67 -4.35
N ALA A 178 -9.30 -9.52 -4.80
CA ALA A 178 -10.72 -9.19 -4.76
C ALA A 178 -11.56 -10.18 -5.58
N SER A 179 -11.06 -10.56 -6.77
CA SER A 179 -11.74 -11.47 -7.68
C SER A 179 -11.78 -12.92 -7.17
N ALA A 180 -10.82 -13.30 -6.33
CA ALA A 180 -10.79 -14.62 -5.68
C ALA A 180 -11.75 -14.74 -4.49
N LEU A 181 -12.30 -13.63 -3.99
CA LEU A 181 -13.16 -13.63 -2.80
C LEU A 181 -14.61 -13.88 -3.15
N GLU A 182 -15.21 -14.87 -2.48
CA GLU A 182 -16.66 -15.08 -2.53
C GLU A 182 -17.40 -14.17 -1.54
N ALA A 183 -18.72 -14.06 -1.65
CA ALA A 183 -19.53 -13.37 -0.64
C ALA A 183 -19.74 -14.27 0.59
N VAL A 184 -19.49 -13.75 1.79
CA VAL A 184 -19.89 -14.43 3.04
C VAL A 184 -21.39 -14.24 3.20
N ARG A 185 -22.15 -15.34 3.11
CA ARG A 185 -23.60 -15.34 3.31
C ARG A 185 -23.89 -15.69 4.77
N THR A 186 -24.53 -14.78 5.49
CA THR A 186 -24.99 -15.00 6.86
C THR A 186 -26.51 -14.92 6.91
N GLU A 187 -27.16 -15.72 7.76
CA GLU A 187 -28.62 -15.68 7.92
C GLU A 187 -29.04 -14.50 8.82
N SER A 188 -28.20 -14.15 9.79
CA SER A 188 -28.37 -13.01 10.67
C SER A 188 -27.39 -11.88 10.34
N ILE A 189 -27.82 -10.64 10.56
CA ILE A 189 -26.99 -9.44 10.31
C ILE A 189 -26.13 -9.18 11.55
N PRO A 190 -24.79 -9.23 11.44
CA PRO A 190 -23.91 -8.91 12.56
C PRO A 190 -24.02 -7.44 12.98
N ASN A 191 -23.73 -7.15 14.25
CA ASN A 191 -23.69 -5.78 14.73
C ASN A 191 -22.61 -4.92 14.03
N THR A 192 -22.68 -3.61 14.24
CA THR A 192 -21.76 -2.64 13.61
C THR A 192 -20.28 -2.88 13.94
N LYS A 193 -19.96 -3.42 15.12
CA LYS A 193 -18.57 -3.69 15.50
C LYS A 193 -17.98 -4.83 14.66
N VAL A 194 -18.72 -5.93 14.52
CA VAL A 194 -18.30 -7.08 13.71
C VAL A 194 -18.16 -6.69 12.24
N ARG A 195 -19.12 -5.95 11.69
CA ARG A 195 -19.05 -5.45 10.30
C ARG A 195 -17.83 -4.57 10.05
N ARG A 196 -17.53 -3.61 10.95
CA ARG A 196 -16.34 -2.75 10.82
C ARG A 196 -15.04 -3.55 10.90
N CYS A 197 -14.94 -4.50 11.83
CA CYS A 197 -13.76 -5.36 11.92
C CYS A 197 -13.61 -6.25 10.67
N PHE A 198 -14.72 -6.70 10.09
CA PHE A 198 -14.72 -7.48 8.86
C PHE A 198 -14.25 -6.64 7.67
N GLU A 199 -14.85 -5.48 7.44
CA GLU A 199 -14.42 -4.54 6.39
C GLU A 199 -12.93 -4.21 6.50
N GLU A 200 -12.43 -3.97 7.71
CA GLU A 200 -11.03 -3.63 7.92
C GLU A 200 -10.09 -4.82 7.69
N ALA A 201 -10.46 -6.03 8.16
CA ALA A 201 -9.71 -7.25 7.85
C ALA A 201 -9.62 -7.47 6.33
N MET A 202 -10.73 -7.26 5.61
CA MET A 202 -10.76 -7.35 4.15
C MET A 202 -9.87 -6.30 3.49
N ARG A 203 -9.90 -5.03 3.94
CA ARG A 203 -8.99 -3.99 3.43
C ARG A 203 -7.53 -4.38 3.66
N CYS A 204 -7.16 -4.77 4.88
CA CYS A 204 -5.80 -5.20 5.19
C CYS A 204 -5.34 -6.34 4.27
N TYR A 205 -6.22 -7.32 3.98
CA TYR A 205 -5.90 -8.40 3.05
C TYR A 205 -5.68 -7.90 1.62
N LEU A 206 -6.62 -7.10 1.10
CA LEU A 206 -6.56 -6.56 -0.26
C LEU A 206 -5.26 -5.78 -0.49
N TYR A 207 -4.94 -4.86 0.42
CA TYR A 207 -3.70 -4.07 0.38
C TYR A 207 -2.42 -4.84 0.77
N GLY A 208 -2.54 -6.10 1.22
CA GLY A 208 -1.37 -6.93 1.56
C GLY A 208 -0.74 -6.65 2.93
N PHE A 209 -1.45 -5.97 3.82
CA PHE A 209 -1.03 -5.72 5.20
C PHE A 209 -1.22 -6.97 6.07
N ASN A 210 -0.40 -7.99 5.82
CA ASN A 210 -0.52 -9.34 6.40
C ASN A 210 -0.65 -9.37 7.93
N MET A 211 0.20 -8.59 8.63
CA MET A 211 0.21 -8.53 10.09
C MET A 211 -1.06 -7.88 10.65
N ALA A 212 -1.46 -6.74 10.06
CA ALA A 212 -2.70 -6.08 10.41
C ALA A 212 -3.92 -6.96 10.10
N CYS A 213 -3.91 -7.67 8.97
CA CYS A 213 -4.96 -8.61 8.59
C CYS A 213 -5.12 -9.71 9.66
N ALA A 214 -4.03 -10.34 10.11
CA ALA A 214 -4.10 -11.38 11.14
C ALA A 214 -4.61 -10.83 12.49
N ALA A 215 -4.15 -9.64 12.89
CA ALA A 215 -4.63 -8.96 14.09
C ALA A 215 -6.13 -8.63 14.00
N MET A 216 -6.58 -8.15 12.83
CA MET A 216 -7.99 -7.84 12.57
C MET A 216 -8.86 -9.10 12.50
N CYS A 217 -8.39 -10.21 11.92
CA CYS A 217 -9.10 -11.49 11.95
C CYS A 217 -9.34 -11.98 13.39
N ARG A 218 -8.34 -11.87 14.27
CA ARG A 218 -8.51 -12.19 15.69
C ARG A 218 -9.53 -11.26 16.37
N ALA A 219 -9.42 -9.95 16.16
CA ALA A 219 -10.33 -8.97 16.74
C ALA A 219 -11.78 -9.16 16.26
N LEU A 220 -11.95 -9.49 14.97
CA LEU A 220 -13.20 -9.83 14.33
C LEU A 220 -13.84 -11.08 14.97
N LEU A 221 -13.10 -12.18 15.07
CA LEU A 221 -13.61 -13.40 15.70
C LEU A 221 -13.96 -13.17 17.17
N GLU A 222 -13.15 -12.41 17.90
CA GLU A 222 -13.45 -12.09 19.28
C GLU A 222 -14.74 -11.26 19.41
N ALA A 223 -14.97 -10.31 18.50
CA ALA A 223 -16.20 -9.52 18.47
C ALA A 223 -17.43 -10.38 18.13
N ALA A 224 -17.32 -11.25 17.12
CA ALA A 224 -18.40 -12.14 16.69
C ALA A 224 -18.75 -13.18 17.77
N LEU A 225 -17.75 -13.81 18.37
CA LEU A 225 -17.96 -14.77 19.46
C LEU A 225 -18.61 -14.12 20.68
N LYS A 226 -18.22 -12.90 21.06
CA LYS A 226 -18.89 -12.16 22.13
C LYS A 226 -20.35 -11.89 21.80
N GLU A 227 -20.64 -11.46 20.58
CA GLU A 227 -22.01 -11.20 20.16
C GLU A 227 -22.90 -12.45 20.19
N VAL A 228 -22.39 -13.58 19.66
CA VAL A 228 -23.20 -14.78 19.46
C VAL A 228 -23.26 -15.68 20.70
N ILE A 229 -22.19 -15.74 21.50
CA ILE A 229 -22.04 -16.70 22.60
C ILE A 229 -22.19 -16.05 23.98
N ASP A 230 -21.73 -14.80 24.14
CA ASP A 230 -21.70 -14.14 25.44
C ASP A 230 -22.10 -12.65 25.34
N PRO A 231 -23.30 -12.33 24.84
CA PRO A 231 -23.72 -10.95 24.60
C PRO A 231 -23.73 -10.11 25.88
N ASP A 232 -23.97 -10.77 27.03
CA ASP A 232 -24.01 -10.14 28.34
C ASP A 232 -22.65 -10.14 29.08
N GLY A 233 -21.60 -10.75 28.51
CA GLY A 233 -20.26 -10.80 29.11
C GLY A 233 -20.15 -11.65 30.38
N ARG A 234 -21.04 -12.61 30.58
CA ARG A 234 -21.12 -13.48 31.78
C ARG A 234 -20.05 -14.56 31.81
N LEU A 235 -19.48 -14.93 30.65
CA LEU A 235 -18.45 -15.97 30.55
C LEU A 235 -17.04 -15.45 30.80
N ARG A 236 -16.87 -14.19 31.21
CA ARG A 236 -15.54 -13.62 31.49
C ARG A 236 -14.87 -14.40 32.64
N PRO A 237 -13.68 -14.97 32.40
CA PRO A 237 -12.99 -15.73 33.43
C PRO A 237 -12.56 -14.81 34.57
N VAL A 238 -12.80 -15.26 35.80
CA VAL A 238 -12.27 -14.61 37.01
C VAL A 238 -10.76 -14.86 37.06
N LYS A 239 -9.98 -13.79 37.19
CA LYS A 239 -8.52 -13.90 37.37
C LYS A 239 -8.22 -14.49 38.73
N ASP A 240 -7.28 -15.42 38.80
CA ASP A 240 -6.78 -15.93 40.08
C ASP A 240 -6.00 -14.85 40.85
N ALA A 241 -5.61 -15.15 42.10
CA ALA A 241 -4.83 -14.24 42.94
C ALA A 241 -3.46 -13.85 42.35
N LYS A 242 -2.98 -14.58 41.33
CA LYS A 242 -1.73 -14.32 40.60
C LYS A 242 -1.98 -13.60 39.27
N GLY A 243 -3.21 -13.16 39.02
CA GLY A 243 -3.62 -12.49 37.78
C GLY A 243 -3.72 -13.42 36.56
N ARG A 244 -3.55 -14.73 36.74
CA ARG A 244 -3.68 -15.74 35.69
C ARG A 244 -5.14 -16.14 35.57
N GLY A 245 -5.69 -15.99 34.38
CA GLY A 245 -7.04 -16.42 34.03
C GLY A 245 -6.99 -17.23 32.74
N ALA A 246 -8.01 -18.05 32.52
CA ALA A 246 -8.21 -18.68 31.22
C ALA A 246 -8.33 -17.59 30.14
N SER A 247 -7.90 -17.89 28.91
CA SER A 247 -8.08 -16.97 27.79
C SER A 247 -9.57 -16.84 27.49
N TYR A 248 -10.15 -15.65 27.69
CA TYR A 248 -11.57 -15.39 27.43
C TYR A 248 -11.97 -15.80 26.01
N PHE A 249 -11.12 -15.53 25.01
CA PHE A 249 -11.33 -15.99 23.63
C PHE A 249 -11.51 -17.52 23.52
N LEU A 250 -10.67 -18.30 24.22
CA LEU A 250 -10.73 -19.76 24.15
C LEU A 250 -11.98 -20.28 24.85
N THR A 251 -12.36 -19.67 25.98
CA THR A 251 -13.64 -19.96 26.65
C THR A 251 -14.82 -19.74 25.71
N LEU A 252 -14.84 -18.66 24.93
CA LEU A 252 -15.90 -18.40 23.97
C LEU A 252 -15.93 -19.44 22.83
N VAL A 253 -14.76 -19.80 22.29
CA VAL A 253 -14.64 -20.84 21.25
C VAL A 253 -15.15 -22.20 21.75
N ASP A 254 -14.76 -22.59 22.96
CA ASP A 254 -15.21 -23.86 23.54
C ASP A 254 -16.73 -23.82 23.79
N ASN A 255 -17.31 -22.71 24.25
CA ASN A 255 -18.78 -22.58 24.39
C ASN A 255 -19.51 -22.58 23.04
N ALA A 256 -18.95 -21.97 22.00
CA ALA A 256 -19.50 -22.05 20.63
C ALA A 256 -19.57 -23.49 20.14
N ARG A 257 -18.52 -24.27 20.41
CA ARG A 257 -18.47 -25.70 20.11
C ARG A 257 -19.53 -26.48 20.89
N TRP A 258 -19.64 -26.26 22.20
CA TRP A 258 -20.56 -27.00 23.06
C TRP A 258 -22.03 -26.69 22.75
N SER A 259 -22.32 -25.47 22.31
CA SER A 259 -23.67 -25.06 21.88
C SER A 259 -23.99 -25.46 20.43
N GLY A 260 -23.08 -26.15 19.73
CA GLY A 260 -23.28 -26.58 18.35
C GLY A 260 -23.24 -25.45 17.31
N LYS A 261 -22.82 -24.23 17.70
CA LYS A 261 -22.68 -23.08 16.79
C LYS A 261 -21.37 -23.06 16.02
N LEU A 262 -20.42 -23.93 16.40
CA LEU A 262 -19.15 -24.07 15.73
C LEU A 262 -18.71 -25.54 15.70
N SER A 263 -18.32 -25.99 14.52
CA SER A 263 -17.81 -27.34 14.29
C SER A 263 -16.47 -27.59 14.99
N ASN A 264 -16.14 -28.87 15.22
CA ASN A 264 -14.86 -29.27 15.82
C ASN A 264 -13.67 -28.80 14.97
N GLU A 265 -13.79 -28.85 13.64
CA GLU A 265 -12.75 -28.42 12.72
C GLU A 265 -12.51 -26.90 12.84
N LEU A 266 -13.59 -26.11 12.78
CA LEU A 266 -13.49 -24.65 12.87
C LEU A 266 -13.11 -24.15 14.27
N THR A 267 -13.35 -24.93 15.31
CA THR A 267 -12.78 -24.70 16.66
C THR A 267 -11.24 -24.69 16.60
N GLY A 268 -10.63 -25.64 15.88
CA GLY A 268 -9.18 -25.67 15.68
C GLY A 268 -8.68 -24.46 14.89
N SER A 269 -9.39 -24.09 13.84
CA SER A 269 -9.09 -22.88 13.05
C SER A 269 -9.19 -21.58 13.87
N ALA A 270 -10.18 -21.43 14.75
CA ALA A 270 -10.31 -20.25 15.61
C ALA A 270 -9.10 -20.09 16.55
N LYS A 271 -8.54 -21.21 17.05
CA LYS A 271 -7.31 -21.20 17.86
C LYS A 271 -6.10 -20.74 17.05
N GLN A 272 -5.97 -21.20 15.81
CA GLN A 272 -4.90 -20.75 14.91
C GLN A 272 -5.01 -19.26 14.57
N VAL A 273 -6.23 -18.74 14.35
CA VAL A 273 -6.45 -17.29 14.14
C VAL A 273 -6.04 -16.49 15.38
N LYS A 274 -6.36 -16.97 16.58
CA LYS A 274 -5.90 -16.33 17.81
C LYS A 274 -4.37 -16.33 17.91
N GLU A 275 -3.71 -17.46 17.69
CA GLU A 275 -2.25 -17.59 17.76
C GLU A 275 -1.56 -16.68 16.74
N ALA A 276 -2.05 -16.63 15.51
CA ALA A 276 -1.53 -15.74 14.47
C ALA A 276 -1.71 -14.27 14.83
N GLY A 277 -2.88 -13.89 15.34
CA GLY A 277 -3.15 -12.51 15.78
C GLY A 277 -2.34 -12.11 17.02
N ASP A 278 -2.10 -13.03 17.96
CA ASP A 278 -1.21 -12.79 19.10
C ASP A 278 0.24 -12.60 18.62
N ALA A 279 0.72 -13.44 17.71
CA ALA A 279 2.05 -13.29 17.11
C ALA A 279 2.19 -11.96 16.35
N ALA A 280 1.18 -11.58 15.55
CA ALA A 280 1.17 -10.32 14.83
C ALA A 280 1.31 -9.09 15.74
N VAL A 281 0.68 -9.12 16.93
CA VAL A 281 0.68 -7.99 17.87
C VAL A 281 1.91 -7.99 18.79
N HIS A 282 2.39 -9.16 19.19
CA HIS A 282 3.40 -9.27 20.25
C HIS A 282 4.80 -9.67 19.75
N ASP A 283 4.92 -10.29 18.58
CA ASP A 283 6.18 -10.80 18.05
C ASP A 283 6.20 -10.73 16.51
N ALA A 284 6.46 -9.52 15.99
CA ALA A 284 6.49 -9.26 14.55
C ALA A 284 7.53 -10.10 13.79
N ALA A 285 8.67 -10.41 14.43
CA ALA A 285 9.73 -11.22 13.83
C ALA A 285 9.28 -12.67 13.64
N LYS A 286 8.70 -13.27 14.69
CA LYS A 286 8.10 -14.60 14.60
C LYS A 286 6.96 -14.64 13.59
N PHE A 287 6.10 -13.62 13.57
CA PHE A 287 5.00 -13.54 12.63
C PHE A 287 5.51 -13.57 11.17
N ALA A 288 6.52 -12.77 10.84
CA ALA A 288 7.08 -12.70 9.49
C ALA A 288 7.64 -14.05 8.99
N ILE A 289 8.18 -14.88 9.90
CA ILE A 289 8.70 -16.21 9.58
C ILE A 289 7.57 -17.23 9.44
N GLU A 290 6.64 -17.25 10.40
CA GLU A 290 5.64 -18.31 10.51
C GLU A 290 4.40 -18.10 9.64
N TYR A 291 4.12 -16.86 9.21
CA TYR A 291 2.88 -16.47 8.52
C TYR A 291 3.16 -15.70 7.22
N PRO A 292 3.69 -16.38 6.17
CA PRO A 292 3.79 -15.79 4.85
C PRO A 292 2.39 -15.47 4.29
N ALA A 293 2.32 -14.61 3.26
CA ALA A 293 1.08 -14.10 2.68
C ALA A 293 0.01 -15.19 2.41
N LYS A 294 0.40 -16.32 1.80
CA LYS A 294 -0.51 -17.46 1.54
C LYS A 294 -1.13 -18.06 2.80
N LYS A 295 -0.40 -18.06 3.93
CA LYS A 295 -0.93 -18.56 5.20
C LYS A 295 -1.89 -17.54 5.83
N VAL A 296 -1.65 -16.24 5.64
CA VAL A 296 -2.58 -15.18 6.07
C VAL A 296 -3.87 -15.21 5.26
N GLU A 297 -3.80 -15.47 3.96
CA GLU A 297 -4.97 -15.73 3.12
C GLU A 297 -5.81 -16.90 3.67
N SER A 298 -5.18 -18.04 3.97
CA SER A 298 -5.88 -19.18 4.61
C SER A 298 -6.48 -18.83 5.98
N LEU A 299 -5.83 -17.97 6.76
CA LEU A 299 -6.38 -17.48 8.04
C LEU A 299 -7.62 -16.62 7.83
N LEU A 300 -7.64 -15.77 6.81
CA LEU A 300 -8.80 -14.97 6.45
C LEU A 300 -9.96 -15.88 5.98
N ASP A 301 -9.69 -16.85 5.13
CA ASP A 301 -10.72 -17.79 4.65
C ASP A 301 -11.36 -18.58 5.80
N ARG A 302 -10.54 -19.09 6.72
CA ARG A 302 -11.03 -19.75 7.93
C ARG A 302 -11.85 -18.82 8.81
N THR A 303 -11.42 -17.56 8.95
CA THR A 303 -12.17 -16.54 9.68
C THR A 303 -13.55 -16.32 9.05
N ARG A 304 -13.60 -16.24 7.71
CA ARG A 304 -14.85 -16.10 6.94
C ARG A 304 -15.76 -17.32 7.11
N GLN A 305 -15.22 -18.54 7.09
CA GLN A 305 -15.97 -19.77 7.34
C GLN A 305 -16.55 -19.82 8.77
N ILE A 306 -15.75 -19.44 9.77
CA ILE A 306 -16.21 -19.35 11.17
C ILE A 306 -17.37 -18.36 11.29
N LEU A 307 -17.29 -17.19 10.64
CA LEU A 307 -18.39 -16.23 10.64
C LEU A 307 -19.65 -16.81 9.97
N SER A 308 -19.52 -17.46 8.83
CA SER A 308 -20.66 -18.14 8.18
C SER A 308 -21.32 -19.15 9.11
N GLU A 309 -20.55 -19.93 9.87
CA GLU A 309 -21.10 -20.91 10.79
C GLU A 309 -21.79 -20.25 12.01
N LEU A 310 -21.13 -19.26 12.62
CA LEU A 310 -21.65 -18.55 13.79
C LEU A 310 -22.98 -17.82 13.52
N TYR A 311 -23.12 -17.23 12.33
CA TYR A 311 -24.30 -16.46 11.94
C TYR A 311 -25.25 -17.21 10.99
N GLY A 312 -24.91 -18.44 10.59
CA GLY A 312 -25.71 -19.31 9.71
C GLY A 312 -26.55 -20.35 10.45
N HIS A 313 -26.42 -20.46 11.77
CA HIS A 313 -27.32 -21.26 12.59
C HIS A 313 -28.38 -20.34 13.21
N SER A 314 -29.47 -20.10 12.48
CA SER A 314 -30.70 -19.56 13.08
C SER A 314 -31.12 -20.44 14.25
N SER A 315 -31.09 -19.86 15.46
CA SER A 315 -31.54 -20.51 16.71
C SER A 315 -33.06 -20.49 16.80
#